data_AF-A0A837IM99-F1
#
_entry.id   AF-A0A837IM99-F1
#
_cell.length_a   1.000
_cell.length_b   1.000
_cell.length_c   1.000
_cell.angle_alpha   90.00
_cell.angle_beta   90.00
_cell.angle_gamma   90.00
#
_symmetry.space_group_name_H-M   'P 1'
#
loop_
_entity.id
_entity.type
_entity.pdbx_description
1 polymer ?
#
loop_
_entity_poly.entity_id
_entity_poly.type
_entity_poly.pdbx_seq_one_letter_code
_entity_poly.pdbx_strand_id
1 'polypeptide(L)'
;MDGFDRDDTQIVIAATNRPDVLDPALLRPGRFDRRIILDLPDVNDRDAILKIHAEGKPLAEDVRLREIAERTPGFSGADLANLMNEAAILAARRNKQQISQAELFESIDKVLLGPERKSHVLSKKEKKITAYHEAGHALVATSLKNVDPVRKISIISRGRAGGYTLKLPAEDKHLKSRAEFVDELAVLLGGYTAELLVFLDITTGPSNDLEKASEIARSIVKDFGMSERVGAVTFGEKEYMPFWGRDVESGKNYSEATALQIDREVAQLIESARKTAGKILSQKRKTLDKIAQVLIEKETIEREEFEQLVGKPVKSLPRKRGM
;
A
#
# COMPACT_ATOMS: atom_id res chain seq x y z
N MET A 1 25.80 31.66 10.49
CA MET A 1 24.66 32.40 9.91
C MET A 1 24.65 33.82 10.44
N ASP A 2 24.56 34.03 11.76
CA ASP A 2 24.54 35.37 12.38
C ASP A 2 25.88 36.16 12.33
N GLY A 3 26.82 35.75 11.49
CA GLY A 3 28.14 36.37 11.31
C GLY A 3 28.50 36.61 9.84
N PHE A 4 27.52 36.54 8.94
CA PHE A 4 27.69 36.96 7.55
C PHE A 4 27.51 38.47 7.46
N ASP A 5 28.44 39.16 6.78
CA ASP A 5 28.31 40.58 6.47
C ASP A 5 27.21 40.80 5.42
N ARG A 6 26.57 41.97 5.45
CA ARG A 6 25.45 42.31 4.56
C ARG A 6 25.80 42.30 3.06
N ASP A 7 27.09 42.39 2.74
CA ASP A 7 27.61 42.43 1.37
C ASP A 7 27.92 41.04 0.79
N ASP A 8 27.79 39.96 1.58
CA ASP A 8 27.98 38.59 1.11
C ASP A 8 26.68 38.00 0.55
N THR A 9 26.59 37.81 -0.77
CA THR A 9 25.53 37.01 -1.41
C THR A 9 25.79 35.52 -1.25
N GLN A 10 25.61 35.00 -0.03
CA GLN A 10 25.69 33.56 0.28
C GLN A 10 24.29 33.00 0.55
N ILE A 11 23.90 31.95 -0.17
CA ILE A 11 22.65 31.22 0.04
C ILE A 11 22.98 29.84 0.61
N VAL A 12 22.47 29.53 1.80
CA VAL A 12 22.65 28.23 2.44
C VAL A 12 21.36 27.42 2.28
N ILE A 13 21.49 26.21 1.74
CA ILE A 13 20.38 25.26 1.55
C ILE A 13 20.72 23.97 2.31
N ALA A 14 19.73 23.43 3.03
CA ALA A 14 19.82 22.14 3.72
C ALA A 14 18.56 21.31 3.45
N ALA A 15 18.68 19.99 3.55
CA ALA A 15 17.58 19.05 3.39
C ALA A 15 17.53 18.10 4.60
N THR A 16 16.32 17.81 5.09
CA THR A 16 16.07 16.81 6.14
C THR A 16 14.73 16.13 5.91
N ASN A 17 14.66 14.83 6.20
CA ASN A 17 13.41 14.08 6.28
C ASN A 17 12.80 14.10 7.70
N ARG A 18 13.52 14.67 8.67
CA ARG A 18 13.10 14.82 10.05
C ARG A 18 13.22 16.28 10.51
N PRO A 19 12.33 17.17 10.04
CA PRO A 19 12.35 18.58 10.48
C PRO A 19 12.07 18.72 11.98
N ASP A 20 11.44 17.71 12.56
CA ASP A 20 11.03 17.57 13.96
C ASP A 20 12.19 17.38 14.95
N VAL A 21 13.34 16.84 14.53
CA VAL A 21 14.53 16.71 15.40
C VAL A 21 15.47 17.91 15.32
N LEU A 22 15.19 18.87 14.44
CA LEU A 22 16.05 20.05 14.31
C LEU A 22 15.91 20.93 15.54
N ASP A 23 17.05 21.44 16.02
CA ASP A 23 17.07 22.46 17.06
C ASP A 23 16.23 23.67 16.60
N PRO A 24 15.19 24.09 17.35
CA PRO A 24 14.37 25.26 17.01
C PRO A 24 15.19 26.54 16.81
N ALA A 25 16.39 26.64 17.40
CA ALA A 25 17.30 27.76 17.19
C ALA A 25 17.76 27.87 15.73
N LEU A 26 17.90 26.77 14.98
CA LEU A 26 18.27 26.79 13.57
C LEU A 26 17.16 27.37 12.67
N LEU A 27 15.92 27.31 13.14
CA LEU A 27 14.72 27.68 12.39
C LEU A 27 14.27 29.13 12.66
N ARG A 28 15.07 29.90 13.42
CA ARG A 28 14.80 31.31 13.72
C ARG A 28 15.10 32.21 12.52
N PRO A 29 14.43 33.38 12.40
CA PRO A 29 14.72 34.38 11.36
C PRO A 29 16.22 34.70 11.24
N GLY A 30 16.73 34.81 10.00
CA GLY A 30 18.15 35.04 9.72
C GLY A 30 19.01 33.77 9.65
N ARG A 31 18.39 32.59 9.84
CA ARG A 31 19.04 31.27 9.72
C ARG A 31 18.36 30.43 8.63
N PHE A 32 17.74 29.29 8.99
CA PHE A 32 16.86 28.53 8.09
C PHE A 32 15.41 28.98 8.27
N ASP A 33 15.13 30.21 7.86
CA ASP A 33 13.82 30.85 8.07
C ASP A 33 12.81 30.58 6.94
N ARG A 34 13.27 30.09 5.79
CA ARG A 34 12.42 29.58 4.70
C ARG A 34 12.44 28.07 4.63
N ARG A 35 11.24 27.50 4.44
CA ARG A 35 11.04 26.06 4.27
C ARG A 35 10.30 25.82 2.96
N ILE A 36 10.82 24.89 2.18
CA ILE A 36 10.17 24.38 0.98
C ILE A 36 9.88 22.91 1.28
N ILE A 37 8.60 22.55 1.29
CA ILE A 37 8.17 21.17 1.49
C ILE A 37 8.17 20.50 0.12
N LEU A 38 8.84 19.36 0.02
CA LEU A 38 8.84 18.51 -1.16
C LEU A 38 7.97 17.29 -0.86
N ASP A 39 6.74 17.31 -1.35
CA ASP A 39 5.81 16.20 -1.24
C ASP A 39 6.18 15.07 -2.21
N LEU A 40 5.56 13.90 -2.03
CA LEU A 40 5.69 12.80 -2.98
C LEU A 40 5.08 13.19 -4.33
N PRO A 41 5.68 12.74 -5.45
CA PRO A 41 5.24 13.12 -6.79
C PRO A 41 3.85 12.58 -7.13
N ASP A 42 3.05 13.41 -7.82
CA ASP A 42 1.78 12.97 -8.40
C ASP A 42 2.00 12.09 -9.64
N VAL A 43 0.94 11.55 -10.25
CA VAL A 43 1.06 10.68 -11.43
C VAL A 43 1.76 11.35 -12.63
N ASN A 44 1.64 12.67 -12.81
CA ASN A 44 2.29 13.40 -13.89
C ASN A 44 3.77 13.65 -13.57
N ASP A 45 4.08 13.99 -12.33
CA ASP A 45 5.44 14.11 -11.83
C ASP A 45 6.18 12.77 -11.96
N ARG A 46 5.54 11.66 -11.58
CA ARG A 46 6.11 10.32 -11.74
C ARG A 46 6.38 9.98 -13.21
N ASP A 47 5.49 10.32 -14.13
CA ASP A 47 5.71 10.16 -15.58
C ASP A 47 6.88 11.01 -16.09
N ALA A 48 7.02 12.25 -15.61
CA ALA A 48 8.15 13.12 -15.96
C ALA A 48 9.48 12.60 -15.40
N ILE A 49 9.51 12.17 -14.14
CA ILE A 49 10.68 11.57 -13.49
C ILE A 49 11.11 10.29 -14.21
N LEU A 50 10.16 9.44 -14.59
CA LEU A 50 10.44 8.22 -15.35
C LEU A 50 11.06 8.54 -16.73
N LYS A 51 10.61 9.59 -17.41
CA LYS A 51 11.22 10.04 -18.68
C LYS A 51 12.67 10.46 -18.49
N ILE A 52 12.97 11.24 -17.45
CA ILE A 52 14.35 11.63 -17.11
C ILE A 52 15.21 10.37 -16.87
N HIS A 53 14.71 9.41 -16.08
CA HIS A 53 15.45 8.18 -15.78
C HIS A 53 15.42 7.12 -16.89
N ALA A 54 14.69 7.37 -17.98
CA ALA A 54 14.72 6.59 -19.20
C ALA A 54 15.80 7.07 -20.17
N GLU A 55 16.26 8.32 -20.05
CA GLU A 55 17.34 8.85 -20.89
C GLU A 55 18.60 7.98 -20.77
N GLY A 56 19.17 7.62 -21.92
CA GLY A 56 20.34 6.75 -22.01
C GLY A 56 20.09 5.25 -21.76
N LYS A 57 18.84 4.82 -21.52
CA LYS A 57 18.49 3.40 -21.41
C LYS A 57 17.85 2.87 -22.69
N PRO A 58 18.21 1.67 -23.17
CA PRO A 58 17.62 1.08 -24.36
C PRO A 58 16.22 0.56 -24.04
N LEU A 59 15.19 1.40 -24.13
CA LEU A 59 13.79 0.98 -24.01
C LEU A 59 13.30 0.37 -25.32
N ALA A 60 12.44 -0.64 -25.25
CA ALA A 60 11.69 -1.12 -26.42
C ALA A 60 10.67 -0.07 -26.86
N GLU A 61 10.33 -0.06 -28.16
CA GLU A 61 9.44 0.95 -28.77
C GLU A 61 8.01 0.96 -28.19
N ASP A 62 7.56 -0.18 -27.65
CA ASP A 62 6.22 -0.37 -27.10
C ASP A 62 6.11 -0.02 -25.61
N VAL A 63 7.19 0.48 -25.00
CA VAL A 63 7.20 0.87 -23.58
C VAL A 63 6.32 2.10 -23.34
N ARG A 64 5.42 1.98 -22.36
CA ARG A 64 4.50 3.05 -21.95
C ARG A 64 4.78 3.44 -20.51
N LEU A 65 5.65 4.44 -20.32
CA LEU A 65 6.05 4.95 -19.00
C LEU A 65 4.87 5.49 -18.18
N ARG A 66 3.85 6.04 -18.85
CA ARG A 66 2.62 6.49 -18.20
C ARG A 66 1.93 5.36 -17.42
N GLU A 67 1.93 4.15 -17.95
CA GLU A 67 1.34 3.00 -17.25
C GLU A 67 2.16 2.59 -16.02
N ILE A 68 3.47 2.84 -16.02
CA ILE A 68 4.33 2.64 -14.85
C ILE A 68 4.02 3.69 -13.78
N ALA A 69 3.87 4.97 -14.17
CA ALA A 69 3.50 6.05 -13.26
C ALA A 69 2.15 5.79 -12.56
N GLU A 70 1.17 5.26 -13.28
CA GLU A 70 -0.14 4.86 -12.75
C GLU A 70 -0.07 3.64 -11.80
N ARG A 71 0.94 2.78 -11.96
CA ARG A 71 1.16 1.59 -11.11
C ARG A 71 2.12 1.84 -9.93
N THR A 72 2.61 3.06 -9.75
CA THR A 72 3.59 3.42 -8.72
C THR A 72 3.11 4.55 -7.78
N PRO A 73 1.85 4.58 -7.31
CA PRO A 73 1.42 5.59 -6.35
C PRO A 73 2.26 5.51 -5.07
N GLY A 74 2.65 6.67 -4.56
CA GLY A 74 3.50 6.80 -3.37
C GLY A 74 5.00 6.56 -3.60
N PHE A 75 5.44 6.26 -4.82
CA PHE A 75 6.87 6.15 -5.12
C PHE A 75 7.53 7.53 -5.09
N SER A 76 8.67 7.63 -4.43
CA SER A 76 9.55 8.80 -4.53
C SER A 76 10.32 8.82 -5.85
N GLY A 77 10.96 9.94 -6.17
CA GLY A 77 11.86 10.00 -7.34
C GLY A 77 13.00 8.97 -7.26
N ALA A 78 13.51 8.69 -6.06
CA ALA A 78 14.54 7.68 -5.85
C ALA A 78 14.00 6.26 -6.12
N ASP A 79 12.76 5.97 -5.72
CA ASP A 79 12.13 4.66 -5.98
C ASP A 79 11.92 4.43 -7.48
N LEU A 80 11.51 5.47 -8.22
CA LEU A 80 11.36 5.41 -9.68
C LEU A 80 12.70 5.23 -10.40
N ALA A 81 13.75 5.93 -9.94
CA ALA A 81 15.10 5.75 -10.44
C ALA A 81 15.57 4.30 -10.23
N ASN A 82 15.34 3.76 -9.03
CA ASN A 82 15.69 2.39 -8.67
C ASN A 82 14.89 1.37 -9.50
N LEU A 83 13.59 1.57 -9.69
CA LEU A 83 12.74 0.75 -10.57
C LEU A 83 13.32 0.66 -11.98
N MET A 84 13.69 1.80 -12.56
CA MET A 84 14.25 1.84 -13.91
C MET A 84 15.62 1.13 -13.99
N ASN A 85 16.41 1.19 -12.92
CA ASN A 85 17.68 0.47 -12.84
C ASN A 85 17.47 -1.05 -12.71
N GLU A 86 16.52 -1.46 -11.87
CA GLU A 86 16.16 -2.87 -11.68
C GLU A 86 15.61 -3.49 -12.97
N ALA A 87 14.84 -2.74 -13.74
CA ALA A 87 14.36 -3.18 -15.05
C ALA A 87 15.50 -3.41 -16.04
N ALA A 88 16.52 -2.55 -16.02
CA ALA A 88 17.73 -2.72 -16.85
C ALA A 88 18.53 -3.96 -16.44
N ILE A 89 18.74 -4.17 -15.13
CA ILE A 89 19.41 -5.36 -14.59
C ILE A 89 18.63 -6.63 -14.98
N LEU A 90 17.31 -6.60 -14.89
CA LEU A 90 16.45 -7.73 -15.25
C LEU A 90 16.52 -8.04 -16.75
N ALA A 91 16.49 -7.02 -17.61
CA ALA A 91 16.65 -7.18 -19.06
C ALA A 91 18.02 -7.81 -19.40
N ALA A 92 19.10 -7.30 -18.80
CA ALA A 92 20.45 -7.85 -18.96
C ALA A 92 20.54 -9.30 -18.50
N ARG A 93 19.96 -9.65 -17.34
CA ARG A 93 19.90 -11.04 -16.85
C ARG A 93 19.13 -11.99 -17.78
N ARG A 94 18.19 -11.46 -18.55
CA ARG A 94 17.42 -12.19 -19.58
C ARG A 94 18.10 -12.18 -20.95
N ASN A 95 19.33 -11.67 -21.05
CA ASN A 95 20.06 -11.47 -22.30
C ASN A 95 19.28 -10.65 -23.35
N LYS A 96 18.44 -9.72 -22.89
CA LYS A 96 17.74 -8.77 -23.77
C LYS A 96 18.60 -7.55 -24.01
N GLN A 97 18.55 -7.02 -25.23
CA GLN A 97 19.24 -5.78 -25.62
C GLN A 97 18.44 -4.52 -25.25
N GLN A 98 17.13 -4.67 -25.05
CA GLN A 98 16.21 -3.58 -24.70
C GLN A 98 15.35 -3.97 -23.49
N ILE A 99 14.98 -2.97 -22.70
CA ILE A 99 14.06 -3.08 -21.56
C ILE A 99 12.64 -3.02 -22.10
N SER A 100 11.86 -4.09 -21.90
CA SER A 100 10.46 -4.12 -22.33
C SER A 100 9.51 -3.75 -21.18
N GLN A 101 8.24 -3.52 -21.50
CA GLN A 101 7.18 -3.21 -20.53
C GLN A 101 7.10 -4.29 -19.42
N ALA A 102 7.36 -5.55 -19.76
CA ALA A 102 7.33 -6.67 -18.81
C ALA A 102 8.41 -6.54 -17.72
N GLU A 103 9.64 -6.13 -18.08
CA GLU A 103 10.71 -5.92 -17.11
C GLU A 103 10.41 -4.73 -16.18
N LEU A 104 9.79 -3.67 -16.71
CA LEU A 104 9.37 -2.52 -15.91
C LEU A 104 8.28 -2.92 -14.91
N PHE A 105 7.25 -3.66 -15.34
CA PHE A 105 6.19 -4.13 -14.43
C PHE A 105 6.73 -5.06 -13.33
N GLU A 106 7.63 -5.98 -13.64
CA GLU A 106 8.22 -6.87 -12.64
C GLU A 106 9.13 -6.11 -11.65
N SER A 107 9.74 -5.02 -12.11
CA SER A 107 10.57 -4.15 -11.27
C SER A 107 9.75 -3.34 -10.27
N ILE A 108 8.50 -2.98 -10.60
CA ILE A 108 7.56 -2.40 -9.62
C ILE A 108 7.41 -3.35 -8.43
N ASP A 109 7.08 -4.62 -8.71
CA ASP A 109 6.89 -5.62 -7.66
C ASP A 109 8.17 -5.81 -6.83
N LYS A 110 9.33 -5.76 -7.48
CA LYS A 110 10.63 -5.91 -6.80
C LYS A 110 10.93 -4.74 -5.88
N VAL A 111 10.66 -3.50 -6.31
CA VAL A 111 10.88 -2.30 -5.49
C VAL A 111 9.87 -2.25 -4.34
N LEU A 112 8.61 -2.58 -4.61
CA LEU A 112 7.53 -2.52 -3.62
C LEU A 112 7.62 -3.64 -2.58
N LEU A 113 7.86 -4.87 -3.02
CA LEU A 113 7.73 -6.08 -2.19
C LEU A 113 9.07 -6.78 -1.95
N GLY A 114 10.15 -6.36 -2.59
CA GLY A 114 11.45 -7.03 -2.54
C GLY A 114 11.59 -8.17 -3.56
N PRO A 115 12.74 -8.86 -3.57
CA PRO A 115 13.03 -9.90 -4.55
C PRO A 115 12.14 -11.14 -4.36
N GLU A 116 11.92 -11.85 -5.46
CA GLU A 116 11.27 -13.16 -5.47
C GLU A 116 12.09 -14.22 -4.72
N ARG A 117 11.41 -14.98 -3.87
CA ARG A 117 12.03 -16.06 -3.07
C ARG A 117 12.01 -17.39 -3.82
N LYS A 118 12.95 -17.58 -4.75
CA LYS A 118 13.06 -18.84 -5.52
C LYS A 118 13.37 -20.08 -4.69
N SER A 119 13.99 -19.92 -3.52
CA SER A 119 14.29 -21.03 -2.60
C SER A 119 13.09 -21.46 -1.75
N HIS A 120 12.02 -20.67 -1.71
CA HIS A 120 10.82 -20.98 -0.94
C HIS A 120 9.76 -21.60 -1.85
N VAL A 121 9.97 -22.87 -2.21
CA VAL A 121 8.97 -23.62 -2.97
C VAL A 121 7.85 -24.03 -2.02
N LEU A 122 6.70 -23.37 -2.14
CA LEU A 122 5.51 -23.71 -1.35
C LEU A 122 5.10 -25.15 -1.63
N SER A 123 4.75 -25.90 -0.58
CA SER A 123 4.11 -27.20 -0.74
C SER A 123 2.77 -27.05 -1.47
N LYS A 124 2.26 -28.14 -2.06
CA LYS A 124 0.93 -28.12 -2.72
C LYS A 124 -0.18 -27.63 -1.77
N LYS A 125 -0.07 -27.94 -0.48
CA LYS A 125 -1.01 -27.50 0.55
C LYS A 125 -0.89 -25.99 0.79
N GLU A 126 0.32 -25.49 1.01
CA GLU A 126 0.57 -24.05 1.22
C GLU A 126 0.19 -23.24 -0.01
N LYS A 127 0.57 -23.69 -1.23
CA LYS A 127 0.18 -23.04 -2.49
C LYS A 127 -1.34 -22.89 -2.60
N LYS A 128 -2.09 -23.93 -2.21
CA LYS A 128 -3.55 -23.90 -2.19
C LYS A 128 -4.08 -22.94 -1.13
N ILE A 129 -3.53 -22.93 0.08
CA ILE A 129 -3.93 -22.01 1.15
C ILE A 129 -3.70 -20.56 0.71
N THR A 130 -2.50 -20.23 0.22
CA THR A 130 -2.16 -18.90 -0.29
C THR A 130 -3.08 -18.48 -1.45
N ALA A 131 -3.40 -19.39 -2.38
CA ALA A 131 -4.33 -19.09 -3.47
C ALA A 131 -5.74 -18.71 -2.98
N TYR A 132 -6.27 -19.43 -1.99
CA TYR A 132 -7.56 -19.10 -1.39
C TYR A 132 -7.51 -17.82 -0.55
N HIS A 133 -6.39 -17.58 0.13
CA HIS A 133 -6.15 -16.37 0.91
C HIS A 133 -6.17 -15.11 0.01
N GLU A 134 -5.36 -15.10 -1.05
CA GLU A 134 -5.30 -13.98 -2.00
C GLU A 134 -6.60 -13.81 -2.79
N ALA A 135 -7.22 -14.92 -3.21
CA ALA A 135 -8.54 -14.87 -3.83
C ALA A 135 -9.60 -14.27 -2.89
N GLY A 136 -9.47 -14.51 -1.58
CA GLY A 136 -10.30 -13.93 -0.53
C GLY A 136 -10.21 -12.40 -0.51
N HIS A 137 -9.00 -11.86 -0.42
CA HIS A 137 -8.77 -10.40 -0.50
C HIS A 137 -9.36 -9.80 -1.78
N ALA A 138 -9.04 -10.38 -2.94
CA ALA A 138 -9.44 -9.85 -4.23
C ALA A 138 -10.97 -9.85 -4.44
N LEU A 139 -11.63 -10.94 -4.04
CA LEU A 139 -13.08 -11.09 -4.20
C LEU A 139 -13.85 -10.16 -3.25
N VAL A 140 -13.37 -9.99 -2.01
CA VAL A 140 -13.96 -9.02 -1.07
C VAL A 140 -13.77 -7.60 -1.58
N ALA A 141 -12.55 -7.23 -1.97
CA ALA A 141 -12.24 -5.89 -2.52
C ALA A 141 -13.15 -5.53 -3.69
N THR A 142 -13.32 -6.46 -4.63
CA THR A 142 -14.15 -6.24 -5.81
C THR A 142 -15.65 -6.22 -5.51
N SER A 143 -16.08 -6.76 -4.37
CA SER A 143 -17.48 -6.81 -3.99
C SER A 143 -17.95 -5.57 -3.22
N LEU A 144 -17.01 -4.80 -2.68
CA LEU A 144 -17.27 -3.58 -1.92
C LEU A 144 -17.24 -2.35 -2.83
N LYS A 145 -17.91 -1.28 -2.39
CA LYS A 145 -18.10 -0.07 -3.20
C LYS A 145 -16.93 0.90 -3.05
N ASN A 146 -16.37 1.00 -1.86
CA ASN A 146 -15.41 2.05 -1.49
C ASN A 146 -13.97 1.51 -1.44
N VAL A 147 -13.67 0.49 -2.24
CA VAL A 147 -12.35 -0.14 -2.32
C VAL A 147 -11.77 0.10 -3.70
N ASP A 148 -10.47 0.38 -3.73
CA ASP A 148 -9.72 0.51 -4.96
C ASP A 148 -9.74 -0.78 -5.81
N PRO A 149 -9.76 -0.67 -7.15
CA PRO A 149 -9.82 -1.83 -8.02
C PRO A 149 -8.58 -2.72 -7.87
N VAL A 150 -8.81 -4.03 -7.90
CA VAL A 150 -7.75 -5.04 -7.95
C VAL A 150 -7.08 -4.99 -9.31
N ARG A 151 -5.75 -4.92 -9.31
CA ARG A 151 -4.94 -4.82 -10.53
C ARG A 151 -4.13 -6.07 -10.80
N LYS A 152 -3.67 -6.73 -9.74
CA LYS A 152 -2.87 -7.95 -9.84
C LYS A 152 -3.06 -8.79 -8.59
N ILE A 153 -3.11 -10.09 -8.76
CA ILE A 153 -3.11 -11.06 -7.68
C ILE A 153 -1.99 -12.04 -7.96
N SER A 154 -1.14 -12.33 -6.98
CA SER A 154 -0.05 -13.29 -7.14
C SER A 154 0.16 -14.10 -5.88
N ILE A 155 0.43 -15.39 -6.04
CA ILE A 155 0.85 -16.29 -4.95
C ILE A 155 2.37 -16.53 -4.95
N ILE A 156 3.11 -15.75 -5.75
CA ILE A 156 4.56 -15.80 -5.81
C ILE A 156 5.12 -15.03 -4.60
N SER A 157 5.89 -15.72 -3.78
CA SER A 157 6.47 -15.16 -2.56
C SER A 157 7.56 -14.11 -2.87
N ARG A 158 7.43 -12.91 -2.29
CA ARG A 158 8.35 -11.77 -2.47
C ARG A 158 8.63 -11.08 -1.15
N GLY A 159 9.91 -10.74 -0.90
CA GLY A 159 10.34 -10.06 0.32
C GLY A 159 9.84 -10.73 1.58
N ARG A 160 8.86 -10.18 2.30
CA ARG A 160 8.22 -10.80 3.49
C ARG A 160 6.85 -11.42 3.21
N ALA A 161 6.28 -11.22 2.03
CA ALA A 161 4.95 -11.66 1.66
C ALA A 161 4.97 -13.06 1.02
N GLY A 162 4.02 -13.93 1.41
CA GLY A 162 3.81 -15.25 0.82
C GLY A 162 3.01 -15.23 -0.48
N GLY A 163 2.20 -14.19 -0.65
CA GLY A 163 1.37 -13.81 -1.80
C GLY A 163 0.96 -12.35 -1.62
N TYR A 164 0.34 -11.75 -2.63
CA TYR A 164 -0.20 -10.40 -2.51
C TYR A 164 -1.32 -10.11 -3.50
N THR A 165 -2.22 -9.22 -3.07
CA THR A 165 -3.29 -8.64 -3.88
C THR A 165 -3.03 -7.14 -4.03
N LEU A 166 -2.59 -6.71 -5.21
CA LEU A 166 -2.32 -5.32 -5.52
C LEU A 166 -3.61 -4.58 -5.90
N LYS A 167 -3.99 -3.61 -5.07
CA LYS A 167 -5.05 -2.64 -5.34
C LYS A 167 -4.39 -1.30 -5.69
N LEU A 168 -4.89 -0.61 -6.72
CA LEU A 168 -4.40 0.72 -7.06
C LEU A 168 -5.56 1.70 -7.16
N PRO A 169 -5.46 2.89 -6.55
CA PRO A 169 -6.50 3.89 -6.64
C PRO A 169 -6.63 4.43 -8.06
N ALA A 170 -7.85 4.84 -8.43
CA ALA A 170 -8.10 5.48 -9.72
C ALA A 170 -7.61 6.94 -9.76
N GLU A 171 -7.48 7.56 -8.59
CA GLU A 171 -7.03 8.93 -8.39
C GLU A 171 -6.23 9.01 -7.08
N ASP A 172 -5.19 9.83 -7.04
CA ASP A 172 -4.43 10.07 -5.82
C ASP A 172 -5.32 10.85 -4.84
N LYS A 173 -5.73 10.22 -3.73
CA LYS A 173 -6.61 10.80 -2.70
C LYS A 173 -5.85 11.12 -1.43
N HIS A 174 -6.14 12.28 -0.83
CA HIS A 174 -5.58 12.70 0.46
C HIS A 174 -6.49 12.47 1.66
N LEU A 175 -7.79 12.24 1.43
CA LEU A 175 -8.79 12.06 2.48
C LEU A 175 -9.46 10.68 2.36
N LYS A 176 -9.74 10.04 3.49
CA LYS A 176 -10.47 8.77 3.58
C LYS A 176 -11.68 8.88 4.50
N SER A 177 -12.81 8.38 4.02
CA SER A 177 -14.05 8.29 4.78
C SER A 177 -14.08 7.08 5.70
N ARG A 178 -14.95 7.12 6.72
CA ARG A 178 -15.21 5.97 7.60
C ARG A 178 -15.64 4.72 6.81
N ALA A 179 -16.44 4.90 5.75
CA ALA A 179 -16.91 3.80 4.92
C ALA A 179 -15.75 3.13 4.16
N GLU A 180 -14.81 3.92 3.63
CA GLU A 180 -13.58 3.40 3.00
C GLU A 180 -12.74 2.61 4.02
N PHE A 181 -12.59 3.09 5.25
CA PHE A 181 -11.86 2.34 6.29
C PHE A 181 -12.55 1.03 6.68
N VAL A 182 -13.89 1.03 6.84
CA VAL A 182 -14.65 -0.19 7.18
C VAL A 182 -14.57 -1.22 6.05
N ASP A 183 -14.67 -0.78 4.80
CA ASP A 183 -14.51 -1.65 3.65
C ASP A 183 -13.07 -2.20 3.57
N GLU A 184 -12.05 -1.38 3.86
CA GLU A 184 -10.65 -1.81 3.91
C GLU A 184 -10.41 -2.87 5.00
N LEU A 185 -11.01 -2.72 6.19
CA LEU A 185 -10.95 -3.75 7.23
C LEU A 185 -11.55 -5.08 6.75
N ALA A 186 -12.66 -5.04 6.01
CA ALA A 186 -13.26 -6.26 5.45
C ALA A 186 -12.33 -6.91 4.41
N VAL A 187 -11.62 -6.12 3.60
CA VAL A 187 -10.62 -6.63 2.66
C VAL A 187 -9.46 -7.29 3.40
N LEU A 188 -8.87 -6.64 4.41
CA LEU A 188 -7.77 -7.20 5.22
C LEU A 188 -8.16 -8.53 5.90
N LEU A 189 -9.43 -8.66 6.31
CA LEU A 189 -9.93 -9.90 6.89
C LEU A 189 -10.41 -10.92 5.83
N GLY A 190 -10.29 -10.60 4.55
CA GLY A 190 -10.68 -11.45 3.43
C GLY A 190 -9.90 -12.75 3.37
N GLY A 191 -8.57 -12.70 3.46
CA GLY A 191 -7.70 -13.88 3.46
C GLY A 191 -7.96 -14.78 4.67
N TYR A 192 -7.95 -14.21 5.88
CA TYR A 192 -8.31 -14.91 7.13
C TYR A 192 -9.66 -15.63 7.01
N THR A 193 -10.68 -14.94 6.51
CA THR A 193 -12.04 -15.50 6.43
C THR A 193 -12.15 -16.55 5.34
N ALA A 194 -11.42 -16.41 4.24
CA ALA A 194 -11.36 -17.42 3.18
C ALA A 194 -10.71 -18.72 3.69
N GLU A 195 -9.61 -18.62 4.45
CA GLU A 195 -8.98 -19.79 5.06
C GLU A 195 -9.95 -20.55 5.97
N LEU A 196 -10.57 -19.85 6.91
CA LEU A 196 -11.53 -20.44 7.85
C LEU A 196 -12.72 -21.08 7.14
N LEU A 197 -13.22 -20.47 6.08
CA LEU A 197 -14.40 -20.95 5.33
C LEU A 197 -14.11 -22.15 4.42
N VAL A 198 -12.87 -22.30 3.96
CA VAL A 198 -12.48 -23.34 2.99
C VAL A 198 -11.81 -24.52 3.69
N PHE A 199 -10.93 -24.26 4.65
CA PHE A 199 -10.11 -25.27 5.31
C PHE A 199 -10.59 -25.62 6.71
N LEU A 200 -11.54 -24.85 7.28
CA LEU A 200 -12.03 -25.01 8.65
C LEU A 200 -10.90 -24.92 9.71
N ASP A 201 -9.81 -24.28 9.33
CA ASP A 201 -8.60 -24.08 10.12
C ASP A 201 -7.93 -22.77 9.68
N ILE A 202 -7.10 -22.18 10.54
CA ILE A 202 -6.44 -20.91 10.31
C ILE A 202 -4.93 -21.08 10.44
N THR A 203 -4.19 -20.55 9.48
CA THR A 203 -2.73 -20.53 9.52
C THR A 203 -2.17 -19.25 10.15
N THR A 204 -0.85 -19.14 10.22
CA THR A 204 -0.15 -17.91 10.62
C THR A 204 -0.04 -16.87 9.50
N GLY A 205 -0.48 -17.21 8.28
CA GLY A 205 -0.42 -16.34 7.09
C GLY A 205 -1.06 -14.96 7.28
N PRO A 206 -2.28 -14.84 7.83
CA PRO A 206 -2.97 -13.55 7.99
C PRO A 206 -2.39 -12.60 9.06
N SER A 207 -1.26 -12.93 9.69
CA SER A 207 -0.70 -12.16 10.82
C SER A 207 -0.50 -10.67 10.51
N ASN A 208 0.11 -10.35 9.37
CA ASN A 208 0.33 -8.97 8.94
C ASN A 208 -0.99 -8.25 8.59
N ASP A 209 -1.98 -8.94 8.04
CA ASP A 209 -3.28 -8.33 7.74
C ASP A 209 -4.08 -8.05 9.01
N LEU A 210 -3.99 -8.93 10.01
CA LEU A 210 -4.58 -8.75 11.33
C LEU A 210 -3.93 -7.59 12.09
N GLU A 211 -2.61 -7.45 12.00
CA GLU A 211 -1.86 -6.32 12.57
C GLU A 211 -2.36 -5.00 11.96
N LYS A 212 -2.32 -4.88 10.62
CA LYS A 212 -2.80 -3.70 9.91
C LYS A 212 -4.28 -3.40 10.17
N ALA A 213 -5.13 -4.43 10.19
CA ALA A 213 -6.55 -4.26 10.48
C ALA A 213 -6.75 -3.72 11.90
N SER A 214 -5.97 -4.23 12.87
CA SER A 214 -6.02 -3.76 14.26
C SER A 214 -5.53 -2.32 14.39
N GLU A 215 -4.47 -1.94 13.69
CA GLU A 215 -3.96 -0.56 13.65
C GLU A 215 -5.01 0.40 13.06
N ILE A 216 -5.58 0.07 11.89
CA ILE A 216 -6.61 0.89 11.26
C ILE A 216 -7.83 1.00 12.17
N ALA A 217 -8.31 -0.10 12.75
CA ALA A 217 -9.45 -0.09 13.66
C ALA A 217 -9.18 0.78 14.90
N ARG A 218 -7.96 0.74 15.45
CA ARG A 218 -7.56 1.64 16.54
C ARG A 218 -7.54 3.10 16.09
N SER A 219 -6.99 3.43 14.92
CA SER A 219 -6.98 4.81 14.42
C SER A 219 -8.37 5.36 14.11
N ILE A 220 -9.29 4.53 13.59
CA ILE A 220 -10.72 4.91 13.42
C ILE A 220 -11.30 5.42 14.75
N VAL A 221 -10.99 4.73 15.85
CA VAL A 221 -11.55 5.07 17.17
C VAL A 221 -10.75 6.18 17.86
N LYS A 222 -9.42 6.09 17.88
CA LYS A 222 -8.53 6.96 18.67
C LYS A 222 -8.09 8.23 17.97
N ASP A 223 -7.74 8.15 16.68
CA ASP A 223 -7.11 9.27 15.97
C ASP A 223 -8.12 10.07 15.16
N PHE A 224 -9.11 9.39 14.56
CA PHE A 224 -10.05 10.00 13.63
C PHE A 224 -11.40 10.34 14.25
N GLY A 225 -11.67 9.93 15.49
CA GLY A 225 -12.95 10.20 16.17
C GLY A 225 -14.17 9.65 15.42
N MET A 226 -14.02 8.53 14.71
CA MET A 226 -15.04 7.94 13.83
C MET A 226 -15.90 6.86 14.52
N SER A 227 -15.87 6.77 15.85
CA SER A 227 -16.81 5.96 16.64
C SER A 227 -17.91 6.85 17.23
N GLU A 228 -19.16 6.52 16.98
CA GLU A 228 -20.32 7.25 17.54
C GLU A 228 -20.39 7.16 19.06
N ARG A 229 -19.91 6.06 19.65
CA ARG A 229 -19.96 5.82 21.10
C ARG A 229 -18.88 6.59 21.85
N VAL A 230 -17.71 6.73 21.24
CA VAL A 230 -16.57 7.45 21.83
C VAL A 230 -16.64 8.95 21.51
N GLY A 231 -17.12 9.29 20.31
CA GLY A 231 -17.29 10.67 19.84
C GLY A 231 -16.09 11.22 19.07
N ALA A 232 -16.22 12.48 18.65
CA ALA A 232 -15.21 13.21 17.88
C ALA A 232 -14.08 13.75 18.78
N VAL A 233 -13.35 12.84 19.43
CA VAL A 233 -12.24 13.16 20.35
C VAL A 233 -11.02 12.31 19.98
N THR A 234 -9.83 12.87 20.16
CA THR A 234 -8.56 12.16 19.94
C THR A 234 -7.98 11.61 21.23
N PHE A 235 -7.50 10.37 21.22
CA PHE A 235 -6.99 9.66 22.40
C PHE A 235 -5.52 9.24 22.24
N GLY A 236 -4.75 9.45 23.29
CA GLY A 236 -3.29 9.31 23.29
C GLY A 236 -2.64 10.65 22.95
N GLU A 237 -1.78 11.14 23.84
CA GLU A 237 -0.95 12.30 23.53
C GLU A 237 0.18 11.86 22.60
N LYS A 238 0.25 12.44 21.40
CA LYS A 238 1.50 12.44 20.63
C LYS A 238 2.38 13.55 21.21
N GLU A 239 2.79 13.40 22.47
CA GLU A 239 3.69 14.36 23.09
C GLU A 239 5.06 14.22 22.42
N TYR A 240 5.37 15.16 21.52
CA TYR A 240 6.62 15.17 20.80
C TYR A 240 7.72 15.68 21.73
N MET A 241 8.37 14.80 22.49
CA MET A 241 9.52 15.14 23.32
C MET A 241 10.82 14.94 22.49
N PRO A 242 11.46 16.00 21.99
CA PRO A 242 12.56 15.87 21.02
C PRO A 242 13.88 15.34 21.59
N PHE A 243 13.98 15.20 22.92
CA PHE A 243 15.28 15.09 23.61
C PHE A 243 15.71 13.67 23.98
N TRP A 244 14.80 12.69 23.96
CA TRP A 244 15.11 11.33 24.40
C TRP A 244 14.83 10.36 23.27
N GLY A 245 15.88 9.69 22.78
CA GLY A 245 15.82 8.64 21.74
C GLY A 245 15.15 7.33 22.20
N ARG A 246 14.05 7.45 22.95
CA ARG A 246 13.13 6.40 23.35
C ARG A 246 11.73 6.97 23.20
N ASP A 247 10.82 6.19 22.63
CA ASP A 247 9.39 6.40 22.78
C ASP A 247 9.10 6.53 24.29
N VAL A 248 8.99 7.76 24.78
CA VAL A 248 8.43 8.00 26.11
C VAL A 248 7.00 7.56 25.97
N GLU A 249 6.63 6.53 26.72
CA GLU A 249 5.32 5.93 26.75
C GLU A 249 4.28 7.05 26.84
N SER A 250 3.57 7.32 25.73
CA SER A 250 2.57 8.39 25.69
C SER A 250 1.62 8.17 26.85
N GLY A 251 1.48 9.15 27.74
CA GLY A 251 0.55 9.04 28.84
C GLY A 251 -0.84 8.70 28.31
N LYS A 252 -1.48 7.66 28.86
CA LYS A 252 -2.92 7.46 28.69
C LYS A 252 -3.60 8.74 29.19
N ASN A 253 -4.05 9.60 28.28
CA ASN A 253 -4.83 10.81 28.60
C ASN A 253 -6.33 10.50 28.76
N TYR A 254 -6.66 9.24 29.05
CA TYR A 254 -8.03 8.75 29.19
C TYR A 254 -8.14 7.71 30.30
N SER A 255 -9.33 7.61 30.89
CA SER A 255 -9.61 6.68 31.98
C SER A 255 -9.61 5.21 31.51
N GLU A 256 -9.43 4.27 32.45
CA GLU A 256 -9.56 2.84 32.16
C GLU A 256 -10.94 2.46 31.61
N ALA A 257 -12.01 3.15 32.04
CA ALA A 257 -13.34 2.98 31.48
C ALA A 257 -13.38 3.33 29.98
N THR A 258 -12.69 4.41 29.60
CA THR A 258 -12.56 4.82 28.20
C THR A 258 -11.68 3.85 27.42
N ALA A 259 -10.59 3.37 28.01
CA ALA A 259 -9.71 2.37 27.42
C ALA A 259 -10.49 1.09 27.05
N LEU A 260 -11.27 0.57 28.00
CA LEU A 260 -12.13 -0.59 27.80
C LEU A 260 -13.18 -0.33 26.71
N GLN A 261 -13.71 0.88 26.63
CA GLN A 261 -14.66 1.26 25.58
C GLN A 261 -13.98 1.28 24.20
N ILE A 262 -12.77 1.84 24.09
CA ILE A 262 -11.98 1.82 22.85
C ILE A 262 -11.74 0.37 22.41
N ASP A 263 -11.30 -0.51 23.30
CA ASP A 263 -11.03 -1.91 22.98
C ASP A 263 -12.29 -2.65 22.49
N ARG A 264 -13.45 -2.38 23.10
CA ARG A 264 -14.74 -2.92 22.65
C ARG A 264 -15.12 -2.45 21.25
N GLU A 265 -14.93 -1.16 20.97
CA GLU A 265 -15.21 -0.60 19.64
C GLU A 265 -14.29 -1.20 18.56
N VAL A 266 -13.00 -1.33 18.85
CA VAL A 266 -12.03 -1.97 17.96
C VAL A 266 -12.43 -3.42 17.68
N ALA A 267 -12.73 -4.20 18.72
CA ALA A 267 -13.18 -5.59 18.56
C ALA A 267 -14.48 -5.69 17.73
N GLN A 268 -15.43 -4.78 17.94
CA GLN A 268 -16.67 -4.73 17.18
C GLN A 268 -16.45 -4.39 15.69
N LEU A 269 -15.53 -3.46 15.39
CA LEU A 269 -15.17 -3.12 14.00
C LEU A 269 -14.57 -4.33 13.29
N ILE A 270 -13.60 -5.00 13.91
CA ILE A 270 -12.95 -6.20 13.35
C ILE A 270 -13.97 -7.32 13.13
N GLU A 271 -14.82 -7.62 14.12
CA GLU A 271 -15.81 -8.68 13.99
C GLU A 271 -16.86 -8.36 12.91
N SER A 272 -17.28 -7.11 12.78
CA SER A 272 -18.22 -6.67 11.75
C SER A 272 -17.62 -6.79 10.34
N ALA A 273 -16.34 -6.41 10.21
CA ALA A 273 -15.59 -6.55 8.96
C ALA A 273 -15.40 -8.03 8.59
N ARG A 274 -15.06 -8.90 9.55
CA ARG A 274 -14.97 -10.36 9.36
C ARG A 274 -16.29 -10.96 8.91
N LYS A 275 -17.42 -10.59 9.54
CA LYS A 275 -18.76 -11.04 9.13
C LYS A 275 -19.10 -10.59 7.71
N THR A 276 -18.73 -9.36 7.34
CA THR A 276 -18.95 -8.83 6.00
C THR A 276 -18.16 -9.61 4.95
N ALA A 277 -16.86 -9.85 5.19
CA ALA A 277 -16.03 -10.70 4.35
C ALA A 277 -16.64 -12.12 4.23
N GLY A 278 -17.02 -12.73 5.36
CA GLY A 278 -17.62 -14.06 5.39
C GLY A 278 -18.91 -14.16 4.59
N LYS A 279 -19.79 -13.16 4.68
CA LYS A 279 -21.02 -13.09 3.88
C LYS A 279 -20.71 -13.04 2.39
N ILE A 280 -19.78 -12.18 1.96
CA ILE A 280 -19.39 -12.03 0.56
C ILE A 280 -18.80 -13.34 0.03
N LEU A 281 -17.84 -13.93 0.75
CA LEU A 281 -17.14 -15.15 0.36
C LEU A 281 -18.09 -16.36 0.31
N SER A 282 -19.03 -16.46 1.26
CA SER A 282 -20.06 -17.50 1.26
C SER A 282 -21.00 -17.38 0.07
N GLN A 283 -21.50 -16.17 -0.20
CA GLN A 283 -22.43 -15.91 -1.31
C GLN A 283 -21.77 -16.12 -2.68
N LYS A 284 -20.47 -15.83 -2.78
CA LYS A 284 -19.69 -15.93 -4.02
C LYS A 284 -18.71 -17.10 -4.01
N ARG A 285 -19.02 -18.18 -3.29
CA ARG A 285 -18.11 -19.33 -3.10
C ARG A 285 -17.60 -19.93 -4.42
N LYS A 286 -18.49 -20.10 -5.40
CA LYS A 286 -18.10 -20.61 -6.74
C LYS A 286 -17.08 -19.69 -7.44
N THR A 287 -17.20 -18.37 -7.27
CA THR A 287 -16.24 -17.41 -7.83
C THR A 287 -14.91 -17.47 -7.10
N LEU A 288 -14.92 -17.60 -5.77
CA LEU A 288 -13.73 -17.79 -4.96
C LEU A 288 -12.94 -19.02 -5.41
N ASP A 289 -13.61 -20.17 -5.54
CA ASP A 289 -12.99 -21.43 -5.96
C ASP A 289 -12.37 -21.31 -7.37
N LYS A 290 -13.05 -20.61 -8.31
CA LYS A 290 -12.53 -20.35 -9.66
C LYS A 290 -11.25 -19.50 -9.62
N ILE A 291 -11.25 -18.39 -8.89
CA ILE A 291 -10.08 -17.51 -8.78
C ILE A 291 -8.90 -18.28 -8.18
N ALA A 292 -9.13 -19.02 -7.09
CA ALA A 292 -8.10 -19.82 -6.44
C ALA A 292 -7.53 -20.89 -7.36
N GLN A 293 -8.38 -21.58 -8.15
CA GLN A 293 -7.93 -22.59 -9.10
C GLN A 293 -7.02 -21.98 -10.18
N VAL A 294 -7.41 -20.84 -10.75
CA VAL A 294 -6.58 -20.14 -11.74
C VAL A 294 -5.26 -19.67 -11.13
N LEU A 295 -5.26 -19.19 -9.88
CA LEU A 295 -4.02 -18.84 -9.18
C LEU A 295 -3.11 -20.04 -8.95
N ILE A 296 -3.66 -21.22 -8.64
CA ILE A 296 -2.84 -22.43 -8.47
C ILE A 296 -2.15 -22.82 -9.78
N GLU A 297 -2.84 -22.64 -10.91
CA GLU A 297 -2.34 -22.97 -12.25
C GLU A 297 -1.35 -21.94 -12.80
N LYS A 298 -1.68 -20.64 -12.72
CA LYS A 298 -0.92 -19.56 -13.36
C LYS A 298 -0.03 -18.77 -12.41
N GLU A 299 -0.21 -18.92 -11.11
CA GLU A 299 0.48 -18.21 -10.02
C GLU A 299 0.24 -16.71 -9.94
N THR A 300 -0.22 -16.09 -11.02
CA THR A 300 -0.53 -14.67 -11.12
C THR A 300 -1.76 -14.46 -12.01
N ILE A 301 -2.61 -13.52 -11.64
CA ILE A 301 -3.77 -13.06 -12.42
C ILE A 301 -3.68 -11.53 -12.51
N GLU A 302 -3.60 -11.01 -13.74
CA GLU A 302 -3.69 -9.57 -14.02
C GLU A 302 -5.16 -9.11 -14.11
N ARG A 303 -5.36 -7.80 -14.04
CA ARG A 303 -6.67 -7.14 -14.00
C ARG A 303 -7.68 -7.70 -15.00
N GLU A 304 -7.31 -7.77 -16.28
CA GLU A 304 -8.24 -8.12 -17.36
C GLU A 304 -8.78 -9.54 -17.19
N GLU A 305 -7.91 -10.49 -16.82
CA GLU A 305 -8.30 -11.87 -16.54
C GLU A 305 -9.13 -11.95 -15.26
N PHE A 306 -8.75 -11.20 -14.22
CA PHE A 306 -9.50 -11.17 -12.98
C PHE A 306 -10.92 -10.61 -13.16
N GLU A 307 -11.08 -9.51 -13.91
CA GLU A 307 -12.38 -8.89 -14.22
C GLU A 307 -13.30 -9.85 -14.98
N GLN A 308 -12.75 -10.67 -15.90
CA GLN A 308 -13.49 -11.74 -16.59
C GLN A 308 -13.97 -12.83 -15.62
N LEU A 309 -13.11 -13.26 -14.68
CA LEU A 309 -13.45 -14.31 -13.71
C LEU A 309 -14.59 -13.90 -12.75
N VAL A 310 -14.64 -12.62 -12.37
CA VAL A 310 -15.68 -12.07 -11.48
C VAL A 310 -16.94 -11.62 -12.22
N GLY A 311 -16.96 -11.69 -13.56
CA GLY A 311 -18.10 -11.30 -14.39
C GLY A 311 -18.38 -9.79 -14.40
N LYS A 312 -17.35 -8.95 -14.18
CA LYS A 312 -17.47 -7.51 -14.35
C LYS A 312 -16.99 -7.13 -15.76
N PRO A 313 -17.68 -6.22 -16.48
CA PRO A 313 -17.19 -5.73 -17.74
C PRO A 313 -15.84 -5.04 -17.53
N VAL A 314 -14.88 -5.32 -18.41
CA VAL A 314 -13.56 -4.67 -18.40
C VAL A 314 -13.78 -3.17 -18.58
N LYS A 315 -13.75 -2.40 -17.49
CA LYS A 315 -13.84 -0.95 -17.58
C LYS A 315 -12.46 -0.47 -18.01
N SER A 316 -12.32 -0.17 -19.30
CA SER A 316 -11.21 0.60 -19.82
C SER A 316 -11.01 1.85 -18.94
N LEU A 317 -9.77 2.16 -18.59
CA LEU A 317 -9.44 3.42 -17.94
C LEU A 317 -10.10 4.56 -18.75
N PRO A 318 -10.70 5.57 -18.11
CA PRO A 318 -11.25 6.68 -18.85
C PRO A 318 -10.10 7.30 -19.66
N ARG A 319 -10.16 7.18 -20.98
CA ARG A 319 -9.34 8.01 -21.88
C ARG A 319 -9.71 9.45 -21.51
N LYS A 320 -8.85 10.15 -20.77
CA LYS A 320 -9.04 11.59 -20.56
C LYS A 320 -9.13 12.21 -21.96
N ARG A 321 -10.27 12.84 -22.24
CA ARG A 321 -10.42 13.71 -23.41
C ARG A 321 -9.30 14.74 -23.32
N GLY A 322 -8.50 14.83 -24.38
CA GLY A 322 -7.48 15.87 -24.50
C GLY A 322 -8.12 17.24 -24.25
N MET A 323 -7.42 18.04 -23.44
CA MET A 323 -7.41 19.48 -23.60
C MET A 323 -6.19 19.83 -24.44
#